data_AF-A0A4Z1PBH3-F1
#
_entry.id   AF-A0A4Z1PBH3-F1
#
_cell.length_a   1.000
_cell.length_b   1.000
_cell.length_c   1.000
_cell.angle_alpha   90.00
_cell.angle_beta   90.00
_cell.angle_gamma   90.00
#
_symmetry.space_group_name_H-M   'P 1'
#
loop_
_entity.id
_entity.type
_entity.pdbx_description
1 polymer ?
#
loop_
_entity_poly.entity_id
_entity_poly.type
_entity_poly.pdbx_seq_one_letter_code
_entity_poly.pdbx_strand_id
1 'polypeptide(L)'
;MDSPSTRKILWNFVTREWKASCRELWADLRAVRWTRTLPWSGLTAWIGGIAVSIAFACMYANKIDDFCMPDGSFSTDPSSYNIWTISGFFQITLGFGQLSFGQAKFIDIAFDVVAGRGGQAVLAAISYQIIKRYITSAMEASPISYGTYKTLFLRDGISFTGVIDLIREFSTHRPLTSSWAMNWMVLSAIFVILFPTLISALSGYSSNNHAYIFDGSGNLMDYQKLFMVDYVIHDASRLNFTFFDTVTNERSSIWTYEKGTRTRKPARISTYWANFTLNDTYTVKRPKNYESCGHYGSFRYGAQAPPYFDASQDGYRLFDCVFRGYVSAYAANYGFFGLKQENSTFFNSTLPSPIINITATYIDPSVKWAKGYSNYAIYGNNWTDTSGARHFDDPSQATYTTSSGNETFVLGDPTTQGKCQPDVSYKWGFSFLFLFIFLIVLLVWTVGTYIMWLKARLALRHHDDAEIVGEYKAVINLASAMNNEFGKHGEIPGVLRERQIRSIMKKELNGGTMMYQSPLRENKFRFRDGFKRWLIKDKWWILAFTTSLICVVAPNATSYSTYGSFLFGTLSLFIAVGIPAARIIGRTKRSRILMLAIFLVLGLLTIIIMGSLN
;
A
#
# COMPACT_ATOMS: atom_id res chain seq x y z
N MET A 1 56.44 31.00 -3.38
CA MET A 1 55.08 31.23 -3.93
C MET A 1 54.34 29.91 -3.84
N ASP A 2 53.62 29.67 -2.75
CA ASP A 2 52.88 28.42 -2.57
C ASP A 2 51.56 28.51 -3.35
N SER A 3 51.46 27.69 -4.39
CA SER A 3 50.20 27.41 -5.08
C SER A 3 49.16 27.01 -4.04
N PRO A 4 48.03 27.72 -3.88
CA PRO A 4 46.99 27.30 -2.96
C PRO A 4 46.58 25.88 -3.33
N SER A 5 46.54 24.99 -2.33
CA SER A 5 46.21 23.59 -2.55
C SER A 5 44.88 23.51 -3.32
N THR A 6 44.85 22.65 -4.34
CA THR A 6 43.71 22.49 -5.27
C THR A 6 42.38 22.32 -4.50
N ARG A 7 42.45 21.74 -3.30
CA ARG A 7 41.34 21.58 -2.35
C ARG A 7 40.75 22.90 -1.85
N LYS A 8 41.59 23.90 -1.54
CA LYS A 8 41.16 25.22 -1.06
C LYS A 8 40.55 26.06 -2.18
N ILE A 9 41.08 25.93 -3.41
CA ILE A 9 40.51 26.55 -4.61
C ILE A 9 39.13 25.95 -4.92
N LEU A 10 39.03 24.62 -4.90
CA LEU A 10 37.78 23.90 -5.11
C LEU A 10 36.74 24.26 -4.05
N TRP A 11 37.13 24.31 -2.77
CA TRP A 11 36.23 24.68 -1.67
C TRP A 11 35.71 26.12 -1.80
N ASN A 12 36.57 27.07 -2.14
CA ASN A 12 36.19 28.46 -2.36
C ASN A 12 35.29 28.63 -3.59
N PHE A 13 35.55 27.86 -4.65
CA PHE A 13 34.70 27.84 -5.83
C PHE A 13 33.32 27.26 -5.53
N VAL A 14 33.25 26.10 -4.87
CA VAL A 14 31.98 25.44 -4.49
C VAL A 14 31.18 26.31 -3.54
N THR A 15 31.79 26.90 -2.51
CA THR A 15 31.08 27.78 -1.57
C THR A 15 30.57 29.06 -2.23
N ARG A 16 31.30 29.62 -3.21
CA ARG A 16 30.86 30.80 -3.96
C ARG A 16 29.71 30.48 -4.90
N GLU A 17 29.81 29.41 -5.68
CA GLU A 17 28.73 28.95 -6.57
C GLU A 17 27.49 28.49 -5.79
N TRP A 18 27.66 27.86 -4.62
CA TRP A 18 26.56 27.51 -3.72
C TRP A 18 25.83 28.74 -3.19
N LYS A 19 26.57 29.73 -2.67
CA LYS A 19 25.97 31.00 -2.20
C LYS A 19 25.28 31.77 -3.34
N ALA A 20 25.81 31.71 -4.56
CA ALA A 20 25.16 32.29 -5.74
C ALA A 20 23.86 31.55 -6.09
N SER A 21 23.91 30.22 -6.16
CA SER A 21 22.75 29.37 -6.48
C SER A 21 21.64 29.47 -5.42
N CYS A 22 21.99 29.54 -4.13
CA CYS A 22 21.02 29.76 -3.04
C CYS A 22 20.39 31.14 -3.10
N ARG A 23 21.15 32.20 -3.44
CA ARG A 23 20.59 33.54 -3.62
C ARG A 23 19.66 33.61 -4.81
N GLU A 24 20.03 33.01 -5.94
CA GLU A 24 19.19 32.89 -7.13
C GLU A 24 17.92 32.09 -6.84
N LEU A 25 18.02 30.95 -6.14
CA LEU A 25 16.87 30.15 -5.73
C LEU A 25 15.95 30.92 -4.78
N TRP A 26 16.51 31.67 -3.82
CA TRP A 26 15.72 32.45 -2.87
C TRP A 26 15.05 33.67 -3.52
N ALA A 27 15.70 34.27 -4.51
CA ALA A 27 15.08 35.29 -5.37
C ALA A 27 13.95 34.70 -6.22
N ASP A 28 14.17 33.52 -6.82
CA ASP A 28 13.16 32.80 -7.58
C ASP A 28 11.97 32.39 -6.71
N LEU A 29 12.19 31.82 -5.53
CA LEU A 29 11.15 31.44 -4.55
C LEU A 29 10.27 32.63 -4.14
N ARG A 30 10.85 33.82 -3.97
CA ARG A 30 10.10 35.05 -3.68
C ARG A 30 9.38 35.62 -4.90
N ALA A 31 9.95 35.46 -6.09
CA ALA A 31 9.37 35.94 -7.34
C ALA A 31 8.29 34.99 -7.92
N VAL A 32 8.22 33.75 -7.42
CA VAL A 32 7.19 32.78 -7.76
C VAL A 32 5.84 33.29 -7.28
N ARG A 33 4.91 33.48 -8.22
CA ARG A 33 3.50 33.72 -7.90
C ARG A 33 2.90 32.40 -7.42
N TRP A 34 3.05 32.10 -6.13
CA TRP A 34 2.61 30.87 -5.47
C TRP A 34 1.15 30.50 -5.79
N THR A 35 0.29 31.51 -5.93
CA THR A 35 -1.11 31.37 -6.36
C THR A 35 -1.29 30.70 -7.73
N ARG A 36 -0.29 30.73 -8.61
CA ARG A 36 -0.31 30.13 -9.95
C ARG A 36 0.49 28.83 -10.05
N THR A 37 1.39 28.55 -9.12
CA THR A 37 2.36 27.45 -9.18
C THR A 37 2.05 26.30 -8.22
N LEU A 38 1.53 26.59 -7.02
CA LEU A 38 1.10 25.60 -6.03
C LEU A 38 0.09 24.56 -6.57
N PRO A 39 -0.90 24.95 -7.41
CA PRO A 39 -1.86 23.99 -7.97
C PRO A 39 -1.22 22.97 -8.91
N TRP A 40 -0.14 23.34 -9.60
CA TRP A 40 0.55 22.45 -10.54
C TRP A 40 1.42 21.43 -9.83
N SER A 41 2.19 21.85 -8.83
CA SER A 41 2.97 20.94 -7.98
C SER A 41 2.05 20.00 -7.19
N GLY A 42 0.91 20.51 -6.71
CA GLY A 42 -0.12 19.70 -6.07
C GLY A 42 -0.69 18.64 -7.01
N LEU A 43 -1.03 19.01 -8.26
CA LEU A 43 -1.55 18.06 -9.25
C LEU A 43 -0.54 16.95 -9.60
N THR A 44 0.74 17.29 -9.79
CA THR A 44 1.77 16.29 -10.10
C THR A 44 2.02 15.35 -8.92
N ALA A 45 2.05 15.88 -7.70
CA ALA A 45 2.18 15.08 -6.49
C ALA A 45 0.95 14.17 -6.30
N TRP A 46 -0.24 14.65 -6.61
CA TRP A 46 -1.49 13.90 -6.55
C TRP A 46 -1.52 12.72 -7.53
N ILE A 47 -1.19 12.95 -8.81
CA ILE A 47 -1.12 11.89 -9.82
C ILE A 47 -0.04 10.86 -9.45
N GLY A 48 1.13 11.33 -9.00
CA GLY A 48 2.19 10.45 -8.50
C GLY A 48 1.75 9.62 -7.30
N GLY A 49 1.04 10.23 -6.35
CA GLY A 49 0.46 9.56 -5.19
C GLY A 49 -0.51 8.45 -5.58
N ILE A 50 -1.45 8.72 -6.51
CA ILE A 50 -2.38 7.69 -7.01
C ILE A 50 -1.62 6.54 -7.68
N ALA A 51 -0.62 6.85 -8.52
CA ALA A 51 0.18 5.82 -9.19
C ALA A 51 0.94 4.94 -8.18
N VAL A 52 1.51 5.53 -7.12
CA VAL A 52 2.15 4.80 -6.02
C VAL A 52 1.13 3.96 -5.26
N SER A 53 -0.06 4.49 -4.94
CA SER A 53 -1.12 3.73 -4.25
C SER A 53 -1.59 2.53 -5.06
N ILE A 54 -1.72 2.68 -6.39
CA ILE A 54 -2.05 1.57 -7.30
C ILE A 54 -0.93 0.52 -7.27
N ALA A 55 0.33 0.94 -7.39
CA ALA A 55 1.47 0.03 -7.34
C ALA A 55 1.54 -0.70 -5.99
N PHE A 56 1.35 0.02 -4.89
CA PHE A 56 1.34 -0.53 -3.53
C PHE A 56 0.22 -1.55 -3.34
N ALA A 57 -0.98 -1.25 -3.83
CA ALA A 57 -2.10 -2.18 -3.81
C ALA A 57 -1.72 -3.48 -4.57
N CYS A 58 -1.16 -3.36 -5.78
CA CYS A 58 -0.70 -4.52 -6.56
C CYS A 58 0.43 -5.32 -5.89
N MET A 59 1.22 -4.72 -5.00
CA MET A 59 2.26 -5.46 -4.25
C MET A 59 1.67 -6.21 -3.06
N TYR A 60 0.75 -5.59 -2.31
CA TYR A 60 0.12 -6.19 -1.13
C TYR A 60 -0.93 -7.26 -1.47
N ALA A 61 -1.35 -7.28 -2.74
CA ALA A 61 -2.14 -8.30 -3.38
C ALA A 61 -1.74 -9.76 -3.02
N ASN A 62 -0.44 -10.03 -2.86
CA ASN A 62 0.10 -11.39 -2.77
C ASN A 62 0.52 -11.82 -1.35
N LYS A 63 0.10 -11.11 -0.29
CA LYS A 63 0.52 -11.39 1.10
C LYS A 63 -0.66 -11.69 2.03
N ILE A 64 -1.37 -12.77 1.76
CA ILE A 64 -2.27 -13.37 2.75
C ILE A 64 -1.57 -14.64 3.24
N ASP A 65 -1.07 -14.58 4.47
CA ASP A 65 -0.34 -15.68 5.12
C ASP A 65 -1.10 -16.12 6.37
N ASP A 66 -2.43 -16.23 6.24
CA ASP A 66 -3.35 -16.64 7.30
C ASP A 66 -4.23 -17.79 6.77
N PHE A 67 -4.57 -18.72 7.66
CA PHE A 67 -5.46 -19.84 7.36
C PHE A 67 -6.90 -19.38 7.18
N CYS A 68 -7.24 -18.23 7.78
CA CYS A 68 -8.54 -17.61 7.61
C CYS A 68 -8.54 -16.60 6.48
N MET A 69 -9.20 -16.99 5.40
CA MET A 69 -9.35 -16.15 4.22
C MET A 69 -10.30 -14.98 4.50
N PRO A 70 -10.18 -13.86 3.78
CA PRO A 70 -11.07 -12.71 3.91
C PRO A 70 -12.55 -13.02 3.68
N ASP A 71 -12.86 -14.10 2.97
CA ASP A 71 -14.22 -14.59 2.74
C ASP A 71 -14.78 -15.45 3.89
N GLY A 72 -13.99 -15.68 4.94
CA GLY A 72 -14.34 -16.49 6.10
C GLY A 72 -14.09 -17.99 5.90
N SER A 73 -13.57 -18.41 4.74
CA SER A 73 -13.18 -19.79 4.52
C SER A 73 -11.88 -20.14 5.24
N PHE A 74 -11.76 -21.39 5.66
CA PHE A 74 -10.52 -21.96 6.18
C PHE A 74 -9.78 -22.64 5.02
N SER A 75 -8.52 -22.30 4.81
CA SER A 75 -7.65 -22.95 3.82
C SER A 75 -6.24 -23.13 4.37
N THR A 76 -5.66 -24.30 4.09
CA THR A 76 -4.30 -24.68 4.46
C THR A 76 -3.27 -24.27 3.42
N ASP A 77 -3.73 -23.85 2.24
CA ASP A 77 -2.91 -23.27 1.19
C ASP A 77 -3.35 -21.83 0.91
N PRO A 78 -2.79 -20.85 1.65
CA PRO A 78 -3.10 -19.44 1.44
C PRO A 78 -2.76 -18.92 0.04
N SER A 79 -1.86 -19.59 -0.68
CA SER A 79 -1.47 -19.20 -2.04
C SER A 79 -2.59 -19.43 -3.07
N SER A 80 -3.57 -20.28 -2.75
CA SER A 80 -4.74 -20.55 -3.58
C SER A 80 -5.77 -19.42 -3.60
N TYR A 81 -5.71 -18.49 -2.63
CA TYR A 81 -6.71 -17.42 -2.53
C TYR A 81 -6.49 -16.33 -3.58
N ASN A 82 -7.50 -16.12 -4.42
CA ASN A 82 -7.48 -15.11 -5.46
C ASN A 82 -8.23 -13.83 -5.00
N ILE A 83 -7.47 -12.84 -4.55
CA ILE A 83 -7.95 -11.48 -4.19
C ILE A 83 -8.63 -10.70 -5.33
N TRP A 84 -8.47 -11.11 -6.60
CA TRP A 84 -9.09 -10.46 -7.76
C TRP A 84 -10.49 -11.01 -8.04
N THR A 85 -10.95 -11.97 -7.25
CA THR A 85 -12.31 -12.53 -7.35
C THR A 85 -13.36 -11.49 -6.96
N ILE A 86 -14.47 -11.49 -7.70
CA ILE A 86 -15.57 -10.53 -7.49
C ILE A 86 -16.28 -10.78 -6.14
N SER A 87 -16.22 -12.00 -5.59
CA SER A 87 -16.70 -12.32 -4.24
C SER A 87 -16.05 -11.44 -3.17
N GLY A 88 -14.78 -11.04 -3.37
CA GLY A 88 -14.04 -10.15 -2.48
C GLY A 88 -14.39 -8.67 -2.60
N PHE A 89 -15.32 -8.27 -3.49
CA PHE A 89 -15.53 -6.85 -3.83
C PHE A 89 -15.89 -5.98 -2.61
N PHE A 90 -16.67 -6.49 -1.66
CA PHE A 90 -17.03 -5.77 -0.42
C PHE A 90 -16.33 -6.30 0.83
N GLN A 91 -15.39 -7.25 0.67
CA GLN A 91 -14.68 -7.84 1.81
C GLN A 91 -13.48 -6.98 2.21
N ILE A 92 -13.21 -6.89 3.51
CA ILE A 92 -12.03 -6.19 4.01
C ILE A 92 -10.80 -7.10 3.85
N THR A 93 -10.19 -7.03 2.66
CA THR A 93 -8.98 -7.80 2.33
C THR A 93 -7.70 -7.09 2.77
N LEU A 94 -7.73 -5.76 2.91
CA LEU A 94 -6.63 -4.94 3.45
C LEU A 94 -7.03 -4.36 4.80
N GLY A 95 -7.07 -5.21 5.82
CA GLY A 95 -7.41 -4.82 7.19
C GLY A 95 -6.18 -4.64 8.08
N PHE A 96 -6.25 -3.67 9.00
CA PHE A 96 -5.18 -3.34 9.92
C PHE A 96 -5.69 -3.21 11.35
N GLY A 97 -4.85 -3.61 12.30
CA GLY A 97 -5.05 -3.38 13.73
C GLY A 97 -5.78 -4.50 14.48
N GLN A 98 -5.63 -4.44 15.80
CA GLN A 98 -6.30 -5.27 16.80
C GLN A 98 -7.15 -4.32 17.66
N LEU A 99 -8.32 -3.95 17.15
CA LEU A 99 -9.16 -2.88 17.69
C LEU A 99 -10.34 -3.43 18.46
N SER A 100 -10.84 -2.70 19.45
CA SER A 100 -12.19 -2.95 19.98
C SER A 100 -13.25 -2.53 18.95
N PHE A 101 -14.46 -3.10 19.06
CA PHE A 101 -15.61 -2.72 18.24
C PHE A 101 -15.83 -1.19 18.20
N GLY A 102 -15.78 -0.53 19.36
CA GLY A 102 -15.97 0.91 19.48
C GLY A 102 -14.90 1.72 18.74
N GLN A 103 -13.64 1.30 18.80
CA GLN A 103 -12.54 1.95 18.10
C GLN A 103 -12.67 1.78 16.57
N ALA A 104 -12.93 0.56 16.11
CA ALA A 104 -13.09 0.29 14.68
C ALA A 104 -14.25 1.09 14.08
N LYS A 105 -15.40 1.11 14.77
CA LYS A 105 -16.58 1.88 14.36
C LYS A 105 -16.32 3.40 14.39
N PHE A 106 -15.57 3.90 15.36
CA PHE A 106 -15.22 5.31 15.41
C PHE A 106 -14.32 5.72 14.24
N ILE A 107 -13.30 4.91 13.92
CA ILE A 107 -12.40 5.16 12.78
C ILE A 107 -13.20 5.17 11.48
N ASP A 108 -14.11 4.22 11.31
CA ASP A 108 -14.98 4.13 10.13
C ASP A 108 -15.83 5.38 9.93
N ILE A 109 -16.55 5.82 10.98
CA ILE A 109 -17.36 7.05 10.95
C ILE A 109 -16.48 8.29 10.69
N ALA A 110 -15.33 8.39 11.35
CA ALA A 110 -14.42 9.52 11.18
C ALA A 110 -13.88 9.58 9.75
N PHE A 111 -13.54 8.43 9.17
CA PHE A 111 -13.06 8.31 7.79
C PHE A 111 -14.16 8.70 6.79
N ASP A 112 -15.39 8.23 6.97
CA ASP A 112 -16.52 8.60 6.10
C ASP A 112 -16.84 10.11 6.13
N VAL A 113 -16.70 10.75 7.28
CA VAL A 113 -16.88 12.21 7.40
C VAL A 113 -15.74 12.96 6.73
N VAL A 114 -14.48 12.63 7.07
CA VAL A 114 -13.31 13.39 6.60
C VAL A 114 -12.99 13.05 5.14
N ALA A 115 -12.78 11.78 4.82
CA ALA A 115 -12.45 11.35 3.48
C ALA A 115 -13.68 11.40 2.58
N GLY A 116 -14.84 10.87 3.01
CA GLY A 116 -16.06 10.84 2.20
C GLY A 116 -16.65 12.24 1.97
N ARG A 117 -17.15 12.90 3.01
CA ARG A 117 -17.80 14.22 2.87
C ARG A 117 -16.80 15.36 2.63
N GLY A 118 -15.68 15.36 3.34
CA GLY A 118 -14.61 16.35 3.11
C GLY A 118 -14.03 16.25 1.71
N GLY A 119 -13.74 15.03 1.24
CA GLY A 119 -13.28 14.78 -0.14
C GLY A 119 -14.32 15.21 -1.18
N GLN A 120 -15.60 14.89 -0.98
CA GLN A 120 -16.69 15.35 -1.85
C GLN A 120 -16.73 16.87 -1.97
N ALA A 121 -16.63 17.61 -0.86
CA ALA A 121 -16.65 19.07 -0.86
C ALA A 121 -15.49 19.66 -1.68
N VAL A 122 -14.29 19.11 -1.53
CA VAL A 122 -13.11 19.51 -2.31
C VAL A 122 -13.30 19.24 -3.80
N LEU A 123 -13.73 18.02 -4.16
CA LEU A 123 -13.96 17.65 -5.56
C LEU A 123 -15.08 18.48 -6.21
N ALA A 124 -16.14 18.80 -5.46
CA ALA A 124 -17.22 19.67 -5.90
C ALA A 124 -16.72 21.09 -6.18
N ALA A 125 -15.93 21.66 -5.26
CA ALA A 125 -15.36 23.00 -5.43
C ALA A 125 -14.43 23.09 -6.65
N ILE A 126 -13.57 22.09 -6.84
CA ILE A 126 -12.67 21.99 -8.00
C ILE A 126 -13.48 21.87 -9.29
N SER A 127 -14.43 20.93 -9.33
CA SER A 127 -15.29 20.70 -10.49
C SER A 127 -16.06 21.96 -10.87
N TYR A 128 -16.69 22.61 -9.90
CA TYR A 128 -17.48 23.82 -10.13
C TYR A 128 -16.63 24.94 -10.75
N GLN A 129 -15.43 25.19 -10.20
CA GLN A 129 -14.51 26.20 -10.73
C GLN A 129 -14.06 25.92 -12.16
N ILE A 130 -13.78 24.65 -12.48
CA ILE A 130 -13.30 24.25 -13.81
C ILE A 130 -14.42 24.31 -14.83
N ILE A 131 -15.59 23.78 -14.48
CA ILE A 131 -16.79 23.80 -15.32
C ILE A 131 -17.19 25.24 -15.64
N LYS A 132 -17.23 26.12 -14.63
CA LYS A 132 -17.55 27.54 -14.81
C LYS A 132 -16.61 28.20 -15.82
N ARG A 133 -15.29 28.05 -15.66
CA ARG A 133 -14.28 28.60 -16.59
C ARG A 133 -14.39 28.03 -17.99
N TYR A 134 -14.63 26.73 -18.11
CA TYR A 134 -14.79 26.08 -19.40
C TYR A 134 -16.01 26.61 -20.15
N ILE A 135 -17.14 26.72 -19.45
CA ILE A 135 -18.39 27.21 -20.03
C ILE A 135 -18.26 28.69 -20.43
N THR A 136 -17.65 29.54 -19.60
CA THR A 136 -17.36 30.93 -19.97
C THR A 136 -16.60 31.00 -21.30
N SER A 137 -15.56 30.20 -21.46
CA SER A 137 -14.83 30.12 -22.73
C SER A 137 -15.66 29.53 -23.89
N ALA A 138 -16.52 28.56 -23.61
CA ALA A 138 -17.39 27.97 -24.63
C ALA A 138 -18.47 28.94 -25.12
N MET A 139 -18.96 29.83 -24.24
CA MET A 139 -19.97 30.85 -24.54
C MET A 139 -19.48 31.93 -25.52
N GLU A 140 -18.17 32.11 -25.67
CA GLU A 140 -17.58 32.98 -26.70
C GLU A 140 -17.65 32.33 -28.09
N ALA A 141 -17.66 31.00 -28.14
CA ALA A 141 -17.61 30.24 -29.38
C ALA A 141 -18.98 29.76 -29.86
N SER A 142 -19.89 29.46 -28.93
CA SER A 142 -21.20 28.91 -29.20
C SER A 142 -22.23 29.37 -28.16
N PRO A 143 -23.48 29.63 -28.58
CA PRO A 143 -24.57 29.97 -27.66
C PRO A 143 -24.91 28.80 -26.75
N ILE A 144 -25.25 29.10 -25.50
CA ILE A 144 -25.79 28.12 -24.53
C ILE A 144 -27.23 28.49 -24.14
N SER A 145 -27.99 27.51 -23.63
CA SER A 145 -29.37 27.74 -23.17
C SER A 145 -29.41 28.52 -21.85
N TYR A 146 -30.52 29.23 -21.59
CA TYR A 146 -30.78 29.92 -20.34
C TYR A 146 -30.77 28.95 -19.14
N GLY A 147 -31.28 27.72 -19.32
CA GLY A 147 -31.27 26.69 -18.28
C GLY A 147 -29.84 26.30 -17.87
N THR A 148 -28.95 26.12 -18.85
CA THR A 148 -27.52 25.84 -18.61
C THR A 148 -26.84 27.01 -17.89
N TYR A 149 -27.10 28.25 -18.35
CA TYR A 149 -26.53 29.46 -17.75
C TYR A 149 -26.99 29.64 -16.29
N LYS A 150 -28.30 29.52 -16.04
CA LYS A 150 -28.89 29.59 -14.69
C LYS A 150 -28.28 28.55 -13.76
N THR A 151 -28.16 27.30 -14.21
CA THR A 151 -27.68 26.20 -13.37
C THR A 151 -26.22 26.37 -12.98
N LEU A 152 -25.40 27.02 -13.82
CA LEU A 152 -23.95 27.13 -13.60
C LEU A 152 -23.50 28.44 -12.97
N PHE A 153 -24.21 29.55 -13.24
CA PHE A 153 -23.80 30.89 -12.79
C PHE A 153 -24.68 31.46 -11.68
N LEU A 154 -25.91 30.96 -11.53
CA LEU A 154 -26.87 31.45 -10.53
C LEU A 154 -27.18 30.44 -9.42
N ARG A 155 -26.64 29.22 -9.50
CA ARG A 155 -26.80 28.20 -8.46
C ARG A 155 -25.46 27.98 -7.79
N ASP A 156 -25.42 28.06 -6.46
CA ASP A 156 -24.22 27.79 -5.69
C ASP A 156 -23.91 26.29 -5.66
N GLY A 157 -23.10 25.85 -6.62
CA GLY A 157 -22.51 24.51 -6.63
C GLY A 157 -23.27 23.43 -7.43
N ILE A 158 -22.70 22.24 -7.43
CA ILE A 158 -23.15 21.08 -8.20
C ILE A 158 -24.16 20.29 -7.36
N SER A 159 -25.44 20.67 -7.42
CA SER A 159 -26.53 19.92 -6.78
C SER A 159 -27.02 18.78 -7.68
N PHE A 160 -27.59 17.72 -7.08
CA PHE A 160 -28.19 16.60 -7.83
C PHE A 160 -29.24 17.07 -8.85
N THR A 161 -30.12 17.97 -8.45
CA THR A 161 -31.09 18.60 -9.36
C THR A 161 -30.42 19.38 -10.48
N GLY A 162 -29.31 20.08 -10.18
CA GLY A 162 -28.54 20.80 -11.19
C GLY A 162 -27.90 19.88 -12.23
N VAL A 163 -27.51 18.66 -11.85
CA VAL A 163 -27.01 17.65 -12.81
C VAL A 163 -28.12 17.17 -13.73
N ILE A 164 -29.31 16.89 -13.19
CA ILE A 164 -30.48 16.50 -14.00
C ILE A 164 -30.86 17.63 -14.97
N ASP A 165 -30.89 18.87 -14.48
CA ASP A 165 -31.17 20.05 -15.29
C ASP A 165 -30.12 20.19 -16.40
N LEU A 166 -28.82 20.04 -16.09
CA LEU A 166 -27.73 20.07 -17.08
C LEU A 166 -27.86 18.97 -18.14
N ILE A 167 -28.11 17.72 -17.73
CA ILE A 167 -28.31 16.59 -18.65
C ILE A 167 -29.47 16.87 -19.59
N ARG A 168 -30.59 17.35 -19.04
CA ARG A 168 -31.78 17.70 -19.82
C ARG A 168 -31.45 18.78 -20.83
N GLU A 169 -30.87 19.89 -20.39
CA GLU A 169 -30.54 21.03 -21.25
C GLU A 169 -29.58 20.67 -22.39
N PHE A 170 -28.57 19.86 -22.10
CA PHE A 170 -27.61 19.34 -23.07
C PHE A 170 -28.22 18.38 -24.09
N SER A 171 -29.22 17.60 -23.68
CA SER A 171 -29.86 16.59 -24.53
C SER A 171 -31.01 17.16 -25.35
N THR A 172 -31.77 18.13 -24.82
CA THR A 172 -33.03 18.58 -25.44
C THR A 172 -32.93 19.91 -26.17
N HIS A 173 -32.07 20.84 -25.75
CA HIS A 173 -32.07 22.19 -26.29
C HIS A 173 -30.84 22.47 -27.15
N ARG A 174 -29.67 22.63 -26.53
CA ARG A 174 -28.45 23.06 -27.24
C ARG A 174 -27.21 22.33 -26.71
N PRO A 175 -26.70 21.32 -27.43
CA PRO A 175 -25.44 20.69 -27.08
C PRO A 175 -24.29 21.66 -27.31
N LEU A 176 -23.27 21.58 -26.44
CA LEU A 176 -22.03 22.31 -26.68
C LEU A 176 -21.33 21.77 -27.93
N THR A 177 -20.53 22.62 -28.58
CA THR A 177 -19.71 22.23 -29.74
C THR A 177 -18.74 21.07 -29.46
N SER A 178 -18.50 20.73 -28.18
CA SER A 178 -17.66 19.62 -27.76
C SER A 178 -18.47 18.60 -26.96
N SER A 179 -18.91 17.53 -27.62
CA SER A 179 -19.63 16.42 -26.99
C SER A 179 -18.82 15.76 -25.87
N TRP A 180 -17.50 15.68 -26.02
CA TRP A 180 -16.61 15.15 -24.97
C TRP A 180 -16.70 15.96 -23.67
N ALA A 181 -16.66 17.29 -23.75
CA ALA A 181 -16.70 18.13 -22.55
C ALA A 181 -18.06 18.05 -21.86
N MET A 182 -19.13 17.94 -22.64
CA MET A 182 -20.50 17.77 -22.16
C MET A 182 -20.65 16.48 -21.35
N ASN A 183 -20.24 15.35 -21.93
CA ASN A 183 -20.25 14.05 -21.27
C ASN A 183 -19.35 14.05 -20.02
N TRP A 184 -18.18 14.69 -20.10
CA TRP A 184 -17.26 14.78 -18.96
C TRP A 184 -17.84 15.58 -17.79
N MET A 185 -18.52 16.71 -18.05
CA MET A 185 -19.16 17.51 -17.00
C MET A 185 -20.23 16.70 -16.25
N VAL A 186 -21.05 15.95 -16.99
CA VAL A 186 -22.08 15.07 -16.42
C VAL A 186 -21.45 13.95 -15.60
N LEU A 187 -20.49 13.22 -16.17
CA LEU A 187 -19.80 12.13 -15.48
C LEU A 187 -19.06 12.60 -14.23
N SER A 188 -18.40 13.75 -14.31
CA SER A 188 -17.72 14.38 -13.17
C SER A 188 -18.71 14.73 -12.06
N ALA A 189 -19.86 15.30 -12.42
CA ALA A 189 -20.88 15.65 -11.44
C ALA A 189 -21.51 14.41 -10.77
N ILE A 190 -21.78 13.35 -11.53
CA ILE A 190 -22.23 12.06 -10.99
C ILE A 190 -21.18 11.47 -10.04
N PHE A 191 -19.91 11.46 -10.44
CA PHE A 191 -18.81 10.97 -9.62
C PHE A 191 -18.71 11.72 -8.29
N VAL A 192 -18.77 13.06 -8.31
CA VAL A 192 -18.74 13.89 -7.09
C VAL A 192 -19.93 13.59 -6.18
N ILE A 193 -21.12 13.34 -6.73
CA ILE A 193 -22.32 13.00 -5.95
C ILE A 193 -22.18 11.62 -5.30
N LEU A 194 -21.69 10.63 -6.05
CA LEU A 194 -21.51 9.25 -5.57
C LEU A 194 -20.29 9.08 -4.65
N PHE A 195 -19.38 10.06 -4.63
CA PHE A 195 -18.09 9.95 -3.96
C PHE A 195 -18.16 9.49 -2.48
N PRO A 196 -19.01 10.05 -1.59
CA PRO A 196 -19.10 9.59 -0.21
C PRO A 196 -19.57 8.14 -0.11
N THR A 197 -20.51 7.73 -0.96
CA THR A 197 -21.02 6.36 -0.99
C THR A 197 -19.94 5.38 -1.46
N LEU A 198 -19.13 5.78 -2.45
CA LEU A 198 -18.00 4.98 -2.91
C LEU A 198 -16.94 4.82 -1.81
N ILE A 199 -16.61 5.88 -1.07
CA ILE A 199 -15.69 5.82 0.08
C ILE A 199 -16.22 4.86 1.16
N SER A 200 -17.48 5.04 1.57
CA SER A 200 -18.10 4.20 2.62
C SER A 200 -18.23 2.73 2.19
N ALA A 201 -18.35 2.46 0.89
CA ALA A 201 -18.42 1.08 0.38
C ALA A 201 -17.06 0.41 0.20
N LEU A 202 -15.97 1.17 0.06
CA LEU A 202 -14.62 0.62 -0.10
C LEU A 202 -13.84 0.51 1.21
N SER A 203 -14.23 1.24 2.26
CA SER A 203 -13.67 1.12 3.61
C SER A 203 -14.69 0.51 4.56
N GLY A 204 -14.19 -0.08 5.63
CA GLY A 204 -15.05 -0.66 6.65
C GLY A 204 -14.26 -1.36 7.73
N TYR A 205 -14.99 -2.06 8.60
CA TYR A 205 -14.39 -2.91 9.62
C TYR A 205 -15.03 -4.30 9.62
N SER A 206 -14.26 -5.29 10.06
CA SER A 206 -14.68 -6.68 10.23
C SER A 206 -14.03 -7.25 11.49
N SER A 207 -14.60 -8.33 12.05
CA SER A 207 -13.94 -9.07 13.11
C SER A 207 -12.62 -9.65 12.60
N ASN A 208 -11.61 -9.70 13.46
CA ASN A 208 -10.47 -10.57 13.19
C ASN A 208 -10.95 -12.01 13.31
N ASN A 209 -10.51 -12.87 12.40
CA ASN A 209 -10.90 -14.28 12.42
C ASN A 209 -9.68 -15.10 12.84
N HIS A 210 -9.91 -16.09 13.70
CA HIS A 210 -8.91 -17.07 14.07
C HIS A 210 -9.31 -18.45 13.56
N ALA A 211 -8.31 -19.23 13.16
CA ALA A 211 -8.50 -20.58 12.69
C ALA A 211 -8.61 -21.55 13.87
N TYR A 212 -9.67 -22.37 13.86
CA TYR A 212 -9.89 -23.45 14.79
C TYR A 212 -9.96 -24.77 14.03
N ILE A 213 -9.47 -25.84 14.62
CA ILE A 213 -9.61 -27.21 14.12
C ILE A 213 -10.39 -28.05 15.13
N PHE A 214 -11.02 -29.14 14.67
CA PHE A 214 -11.62 -30.10 15.59
C PHE A 214 -10.55 -31.06 16.14
N ASP A 215 -10.57 -31.30 17.45
CA ASP A 215 -9.80 -32.37 18.07
C ASP A 215 -10.45 -33.75 17.85
N GLY A 216 -9.78 -34.83 18.29
CA GLY A 216 -10.30 -36.20 18.15
C GLY A 216 -11.61 -36.46 18.91
N SER A 217 -11.99 -35.56 19.83
CA SER A 217 -13.25 -35.60 20.58
C SER A 217 -14.33 -34.67 20.00
N GLY A 218 -14.05 -33.96 18.90
CA GLY A 218 -14.96 -33.03 18.24
C GLY A 218 -15.04 -31.63 18.85
N ASN A 219 -14.14 -31.26 19.76
CA ASN A 219 -14.07 -29.90 20.30
C ASN A 219 -13.20 -28.99 19.43
N LEU A 220 -13.50 -27.69 19.44
CA LEU A 220 -12.72 -26.70 18.71
C LEU A 220 -11.44 -26.35 19.48
N MET A 221 -10.31 -26.57 18.82
CA MET A 221 -8.98 -26.21 19.30
C MET A 221 -8.38 -25.10 18.43
N ASP A 222 -7.84 -24.09 19.08
CA ASP A 222 -7.16 -22.98 18.42
C ASP A 222 -5.90 -23.47 17.68
N TYR A 223 -5.80 -23.15 16.39
CA TYR A 223 -4.66 -23.47 15.55
C TYR A 223 -3.34 -22.88 16.10
N GLN A 224 -3.39 -21.73 16.79
CA GLN A 224 -2.21 -21.15 17.43
C GLN A 224 -1.65 -22.00 18.58
N LYS A 225 -2.32 -23.06 19.01
CA LYS A 225 -1.79 -24.04 19.97
C LYS A 225 -1.08 -25.23 19.33
N LEU A 226 -1.19 -25.37 18.00
CA LEU A 226 -0.56 -26.45 17.24
C LEU A 226 0.87 -26.13 16.85
N PHE A 227 1.73 -27.12 16.89
CA PHE A 227 3.09 -27.11 16.38
C PHE A 227 3.19 -28.06 15.22
N MET A 228 3.77 -27.61 14.11
CA MET A 228 4.09 -28.52 13.01
C MET A 228 5.15 -29.53 13.47
N VAL A 229 5.10 -30.76 12.99
CA VAL A 229 6.03 -31.84 13.35
C VAL A 229 7.01 -32.07 12.20
N ASP A 230 8.30 -31.87 12.44
CA ASP A 230 9.34 -32.10 11.44
C ASP A 230 9.76 -33.58 11.39
N TYR A 231 9.92 -34.20 12.55
CA TYR A 231 10.31 -35.60 12.69
C TYR A 231 9.49 -36.32 13.76
N VAL A 232 9.27 -37.62 13.58
CA VAL A 232 8.71 -38.52 14.59
C VAL A 232 9.74 -39.61 14.84
N ILE A 233 10.12 -39.77 16.10
CA ILE A 233 11.01 -40.84 16.56
C ILE A 233 10.13 -41.89 17.22
N HIS A 234 10.04 -43.08 16.66
CA HIS A 234 9.11 -44.12 17.11
C HIS A 234 9.62 -44.94 18.30
N ASP A 235 10.94 -44.94 18.51
CA ASP A 235 11.66 -45.69 19.54
C ASP A 235 12.60 -44.76 20.33
N ALA A 236 12.11 -43.56 20.64
CA ALA A 236 12.82 -42.51 21.36
C ALA A 236 13.18 -42.91 22.80
N SER A 237 12.54 -43.93 23.39
CA SER A 237 12.92 -44.48 24.70
C SER A 237 14.37 -44.99 24.72
N ARG A 238 14.91 -45.40 23.56
CA ARG A 238 16.30 -45.82 23.37
C ARG A 238 17.28 -44.66 23.48
N LEU A 239 16.79 -43.43 23.32
CA LEU A 239 17.52 -42.19 23.49
C LEU A 239 17.45 -41.77 24.96
N ASN A 240 18.22 -42.45 25.81
CA ASN A 240 18.35 -42.04 27.20
C ASN A 240 19.48 -40.99 27.29
N PHE A 241 19.15 -39.70 27.21
CA PHE A 241 20.13 -38.63 27.31
C PHE A 241 19.79 -37.62 28.40
N THR A 242 20.83 -37.11 29.03
CA THR A 242 20.77 -35.98 29.95
C THR A 242 21.03 -34.71 29.14
N PHE A 243 20.06 -33.81 29.04
CA PHE A 243 20.24 -32.56 28.29
C PHE A 243 21.01 -31.55 29.14
N PHE A 244 22.06 -30.98 28.57
CA PHE A 244 22.88 -29.94 29.19
C PHE A 244 22.71 -28.65 28.39
N ASP A 245 22.24 -27.59 29.03
CA ASP A 245 22.32 -26.26 28.45
C ASP A 245 23.14 -25.31 29.33
N THR A 246 24.08 -24.62 28.69
CA THR A 246 24.90 -23.57 29.28
C THR A 246 24.71 -22.33 28.41
N VAL A 247 23.75 -21.49 28.76
CA VAL A 247 23.65 -20.17 28.12
C VAL A 247 24.82 -19.32 28.63
N THR A 248 25.94 -19.27 27.90
CA THR A 248 26.96 -18.25 28.11
C THR A 248 26.79 -17.17 27.06
N ASN A 249 26.16 -16.06 27.45
CA ASN A 249 26.19 -14.88 26.62
C ASN A 249 27.52 -14.15 26.88
N GLU A 250 28.60 -14.54 26.19
CA GLU A 250 29.91 -13.88 26.30
C GLU A 250 29.86 -12.37 25.94
N ARG A 251 28.78 -11.90 25.30
CA ARG A 251 28.59 -10.49 24.96
C ARG A 251 27.87 -9.65 26.02
N SER A 252 27.17 -10.24 26.99
CA SER A 252 26.49 -9.47 28.03
C SER A 252 27.37 -9.31 29.28
N SER A 253 28.15 -8.24 29.31
CA SER A 253 28.66 -7.72 30.57
C SER A 253 27.60 -6.83 31.22
N ILE A 254 27.21 -7.12 32.46
CA ILE A 254 26.33 -6.23 33.22
C ILE A 254 27.20 -5.16 33.86
N TRP A 255 26.84 -3.89 33.64
CA TRP A 255 27.45 -2.78 34.34
C TRP A 255 26.81 -2.67 35.72
N THR A 256 27.59 -2.91 36.77
CA THR A 256 27.14 -2.72 38.15
C THR A 256 27.79 -1.47 38.73
N TYR A 257 26.99 -0.65 39.41
CA TYR A 257 27.46 0.52 40.14
C TYR A 257 27.57 0.17 41.62
N GLU A 258 28.79 0.10 42.11
CA GLU A 258 29.09 -0.21 43.51
C GLU A 258 30.03 0.90 44.01
N LYS A 259 29.62 1.64 45.05
CA LYS A 259 30.39 2.76 45.63
C LYS A 259 30.92 3.77 44.59
N GLY A 260 30.06 4.23 43.69
CA GLY A 260 30.38 5.32 42.75
C GLY A 260 31.34 4.98 41.61
N THR A 261 31.79 3.72 41.47
CA THR A 261 32.65 3.27 40.36
C THR A 261 31.93 2.26 39.47
N ARG A 262 32.05 2.45 38.15
CA ARG A 262 31.43 1.62 37.12
C ARG A 262 32.33 0.44 36.81
N THR A 263 31.94 -0.78 37.19
CA THR A 263 32.72 -2.00 36.93
C THR A 263 31.98 -2.95 36.01
N ARG A 264 32.75 -3.64 35.15
CA ARG A 264 32.25 -4.59 34.15
C ARG A 264 32.37 -6.01 34.73
N LYS A 265 31.29 -6.57 35.28
CA LYS A 265 31.29 -7.96 35.78
C LYS A 265 30.77 -8.90 34.66
N PRO A 266 31.40 -10.07 34.45
CA PRO A 266 30.81 -11.10 33.58
C PRO A 266 29.48 -11.54 34.17
N ALA A 267 28.42 -11.58 33.36
CA ALA A 267 27.14 -12.11 33.80
C ALA A 267 27.32 -13.61 34.12
N ARG A 268 27.18 -13.99 35.40
CA ARG A 268 27.03 -15.40 35.77
C ARG A 268 25.61 -15.82 35.36
N ILE A 269 25.52 -16.82 34.50
CA ILE A 269 24.25 -17.38 34.05
C ILE A 269 24.07 -18.76 34.68
N SER A 270 22.87 -19.00 35.19
CA SER A 270 22.41 -20.22 35.83
C SER A 270 22.43 -21.41 34.85
N THR A 271 22.97 -22.53 35.30
CA THR A 271 22.95 -23.82 34.59
C THR A 271 21.66 -24.57 34.95
N TYR A 272 20.90 -25.02 33.96
CA TYR A 272 19.70 -25.82 34.19
C TYR A 272 19.95 -27.29 33.83
N TRP A 273 19.45 -28.18 34.69
CA TRP A 273 19.62 -29.62 34.61
C TRP A 273 18.26 -30.28 34.50
N ALA A 274 18.06 -31.13 33.50
CA ALA A 274 16.93 -32.03 33.49
C ALA A 274 17.31 -33.34 32.77
N ASN A 275 17.14 -34.46 33.47
CA ASN A 275 17.11 -35.77 32.85
C ASN A 275 15.78 -35.89 32.14
N PHE A 276 15.80 -35.84 30.81
CA PHE A 276 14.61 -36.10 30.01
C PHE A 276 14.62 -37.56 29.62
N THR A 277 13.65 -38.30 30.13
CA THR A 277 13.28 -39.59 29.53
C THR A 277 12.21 -39.28 28.50
N LEU A 278 12.53 -39.54 27.23
CA LEU A 278 11.54 -39.41 26.17
C LEU A 278 10.57 -40.59 26.25
N ASN A 279 9.28 -40.31 26.02
CA ASN A 279 8.31 -41.37 25.76
C ASN A 279 8.75 -42.18 24.54
N ASP A 280 8.27 -43.42 24.43
CA ASP A 280 8.70 -44.34 23.38
C ASP A 280 8.54 -43.74 21.98
N THR A 281 7.45 -43.00 21.75
CA THR A 281 7.32 -42.12 20.58
C THR A 281 7.49 -40.65 20.99
N TYR A 282 8.35 -39.93 20.26
CA TYR A 282 8.57 -38.49 20.45
C TYR A 282 8.42 -37.72 19.14
N THR A 283 7.58 -36.68 19.16
CA THR A 283 7.36 -35.77 18.02
C THR A 283 8.28 -34.55 18.16
N VAL A 284 9.19 -34.37 17.21
CA VAL A 284 10.07 -33.19 17.14
C VAL A 284 9.31 -32.04 16.52
N LYS A 285 8.95 -31.06 17.35
CA LYS A 285 8.11 -29.93 16.97
C LYS A 285 8.93 -28.83 16.29
N ARG A 286 8.35 -28.22 15.27
CA ARG A 286 8.86 -27.03 14.60
C ARG A 286 8.57 -25.81 15.47
N PRO A 287 9.60 -25.01 15.84
CA PRO A 287 9.39 -23.76 16.57
C PRO A 287 8.67 -22.74 15.69
N LYS A 288 7.68 -22.04 16.28
CA LYS A 288 6.85 -21.05 15.56
C LYS A 288 7.62 -19.81 15.11
N ASN A 289 8.66 -19.42 15.85
CA ASN A 289 9.52 -18.29 15.52
C ASN A 289 10.93 -18.76 15.17
N TYR A 290 11.31 -18.54 13.91
CA TYR A 290 12.61 -18.92 13.35
C TYR A 290 13.80 -18.20 14.01
N GLU A 291 13.60 -16.95 14.45
CA GLU A 291 14.67 -16.13 15.05
C GLU A 291 15.13 -16.65 16.41
N SER A 292 14.31 -17.45 17.10
CA SER A 292 14.59 -17.94 18.45
C SER A 292 15.66 -19.02 18.51
N CYS A 293 15.89 -19.77 17.43
CA CYS A 293 16.92 -20.82 17.43
C CYS A 293 18.35 -20.29 17.11
N GLY A 294 18.51 -19.00 16.80
CA GLY A 294 19.75 -18.45 16.23
C GLY A 294 20.76 -17.84 17.21
N HIS A 295 20.46 -17.75 18.51
CA HIS A 295 21.22 -16.89 19.43
C HIS A 295 22.10 -17.59 20.48
N TYR A 296 22.14 -18.92 20.52
CA TYR A 296 22.84 -19.64 21.60
C TYR A 296 24.12 -20.31 21.08
N GLY A 297 25.24 -19.85 21.61
CA GLY A 297 26.59 -20.19 21.19
C GLY A 297 27.04 -21.61 21.56
N SER A 298 28.22 -21.95 21.07
CA SER A 298 28.93 -23.23 21.21
C SER A 298 28.85 -23.88 22.61
N PHE A 299 28.32 -25.11 22.67
CA PHE A 299 28.28 -25.96 23.86
C PHE A 299 29.67 -26.52 24.23
N ARG A 300 30.08 -26.43 25.50
CA ARG A 300 31.26 -27.13 26.06
C ARG A 300 30.87 -28.07 27.20
N TYR A 301 31.47 -29.26 27.20
CA TYR A 301 31.25 -30.38 28.12
C TYR A 301 31.73 -30.12 29.57
N GLY A 302 30.93 -30.51 30.59
CA GLY A 302 31.43 -30.94 31.91
C GLY A 302 30.70 -30.45 33.20
N ALA A 303 30.37 -31.42 34.09
CA ALA A 303 30.27 -31.41 35.57
C ALA A 303 28.97 -30.99 36.34
N GLN A 304 28.70 -31.77 37.43
CA GLN A 304 27.50 -32.11 38.27
C GLN A 304 26.62 -31.02 38.97
N ALA A 305 25.43 -31.44 39.45
CA ALA A 305 24.27 -30.62 39.91
C ALA A 305 24.00 -30.56 41.44
N PRO A 306 23.37 -29.48 41.97
CA PRO A 306 22.72 -29.41 43.29
C PRO A 306 21.16 -29.55 43.24
N PRO A 307 20.49 -29.81 44.38
CA PRO A 307 19.25 -30.62 44.42
C PRO A 307 17.89 -29.91 44.36
N TYR A 308 17.74 -28.68 43.88
CA TYR A 308 16.40 -28.04 43.80
C TYR A 308 16.25 -27.10 42.59
N PHE A 309 15.50 -27.51 41.55
CA PHE A 309 15.00 -26.60 40.50
C PHE A 309 13.75 -27.15 39.78
N ASP A 310 12.85 -26.25 39.35
CA ASP A 310 11.52 -26.50 38.77
C ASP A 310 11.42 -25.94 37.31
N ALA A 311 10.71 -26.62 36.40
CA ALA A 311 10.83 -26.47 34.94
C ALA A 311 9.63 -25.73 34.28
N SER A 312 9.87 -24.59 33.62
CA SER A 312 8.85 -23.78 32.92
C SER A 312 8.82 -24.00 31.39
N GLN A 313 7.67 -23.67 30.76
CA GLN A 313 7.31 -23.84 29.34
C GLN A 313 8.34 -23.36 28.29
N ASP A 314 9.26 -22.47 28.65
CA ASP A 314 10.28 -21.94 27.73
C ASP A 314 11.43 -22.93 27.45
N GLY A 315 11.67 -23.91 28.34
CA GLY A 315 12.69 -24.94 28.15
C GLY A 315 12.39 -25.90 26.99
N TYR A 316 11.10 -26.20 26.76
CA TYR A 316 10.67 -27.10 25.66
C TYR A 316 10.93 -26.50 24.27
N ARG A 317 10.76 -25.18 24.12
CA ARG A 317 10.97 -24.49 22.84
C ARG A 317 12.44 -24.51 22.42
N LEU A 318 13.34 -24.40 23.39
CA LEU A 318 14.79 -24.42 23.16
C LEU A 318 15.29 -25.84 22.86
N PHE A 319 14.75 -26.84 23.56
CA PHE A 319 15.09 -28.25 23.35
C PHE A 319 14.74 -28.70 21.93
N ASP A 320 13.50 -28.50 21.47
CA ASP A 320 13.07 -28.94 20.14
C ASP A 320 13.85 -28.25 19.00
N CYS A 321 14.18 -26.96 19.15
CA CYS A 321 15.07 -26.25 18.20
C CYS A 321 16.39 -27.02 18.00
N VAL A 322 17.09 -27.32 19.10
CA VAL A 322 18.42 -27.93 19.08
C VAL A 322 18.33 -29.40 18.68
N PHE A 323 17.40 -30.13 19.30
CA PHE A 323 17.17 -31.54 19.09
C PHE A 323 16.85 -31.85 17.62
N ARG A 324 16.06 -30.98 16.95
CA ARG A 324 15.79 -31.09 15.51
C ARG A 324 17.05 -31.14 14.65
N GLY A 325 18.07 -30.35 14.98
CA GLY A 325 19.34 -30.34 14.25
C GLY A 325 20.07 -31.68 14.34
N TYR A 326 20.08 -32.29 15.53
CA TYR A 326 20.71 -33.58 15.76
C TYR A 326 19.96 -34.73 15.10
N VAL A 327 18.63 -34.71 15.17
CA VAL A 327 17.78 -35.69 14.47
C VAL A 327 17.98 -35.60 12.96
N SER A 328 18.03 -34.38 12.42
CA SER A 328 18.36 -34.14 11.01
C SER A 328 19.74 -34.68 10.62
N ALA A 329 20.77 -34.44 11.44
CA ALA A 329 22.13 -34.92 11.17
C ALA A 329 22.22 -36.45 11.24
N TYR A 330 21.52 -37.07 12.19
CA TYR A 330 21.44 -38.51 12.30
C TYR A 330 20.73 -39.14 11.10
N ALA A 331 19.57 -38.61 10.71
CA ALA A 331 18.83 -39.06 9.53
C ALA A 331 19.66 -38.94 8.25
N ALA A 332 20.51 -37.91 8.14
CA ALA A 332 21.45 -37.75 7.02
C ALA A 332 22.50 -38.86 6.92
N ASN A 333 22.97 -39.38 8.07
CA ASN A 333 24.01 -40.40 8.12
C ASN A 333 23.45 -41.83 8.01
N TYR A 334 22.32 -42.09 8.68
CA TYR A 334 21.79 -43.45 8.85
C TYR A 334 20.56 -43.74 7.97
N GLY A 335 19.78 -42.71 7.60
CA GLY A 335 18.54 -42.82 6.84
C GLY A 335 17.27 -42.78 7.70
N PHE A 336 16.11 -42.96 7.07
CA PHE A 336 14.79 -43.00 7.70
C PHE A 336 14.27 -44.44 7.85
N PHE A 337 13.16 -44.61 8.59
CA PHE A 337 12.39 -45.86 8.76
C PHE A 337 13.10 -47.01 9.47
N GLY A 338 14.26 -46.78 10.11
CA GLY A 338 14.92 -47.82 10.91
C GLY A 338 15.44 -49.03 10.11
N LEU A 339 15.65 -48.89 8.79
CA LEU A 339 15.83 -50.05 7.89
C LEU A 339 17.16 -50.81 8.07
N LYS A 340 18.18 -50.21 8.70
CA LYS A 340 19.51 -50.80 8.84
C LYS A 340 19.68 -51.50 10.20
N GLN A 341 20.18 -52.73 10.16
CA GLN A 341 20.46 -53.55 11.35
C GLN A 341 21.91 -53.36 11.83
N GLU A 342 22.31 -52.10 12.03
CA GLU A 342 23.67 -51.73 12.42
C GLU A 342 23.66 -50.88 13.69
N ASN A 343 24.77 -50.91 14.43
CA ASN A 343 24.96 -49.97 15.53
C ASN A 343 25.06 -48.55 14.98
N SER A 344 24.52 -47.58 15.72
CA SER A 344 24.52 -46.18 15.29
C SER A 344 25.00 -45.26 16.40
N THR A 345 25.38 -44.04 16.05
CA THR A 345 25.81 -43.05 17.03
C THR A 345 24.86 -41.86 17.02
N PHE A 346 24.30 -41.54 18.19
CA PHE A 346 23.42 -40.40 18.40
C PHE A 346 23.95 -39.61 19.60
N PHE A 347 24.22 -38.31 19.46
CA PHE A 347 24.90 -37.50 20.48
C PHE A 347 26.18 -38.14 21.06
N ASN A 348 27.08 -38.65 20.20
CA ASN A 348 28.29 -39.37 20.61
C ASN A 348 28.07 -40.61 21.50
N SER A 349 26.82 -41.05 21.66
CA SER A 349 26.47 -42.28 22.36
C SER A 349 26.20 -43.38 21.34
N THR A 350 26.85 -44.52 21.51
CA THR A 350 26.65 -45.69 20.64
C THR A 350 25.37 -46.41 21.05
N LEU A 351 24.44 -46.53 20.12
CA LEU A 351 23.19 -47.25 20.28
C LEU A 351 23.32 -48.64 19.65
N PRO A 352 22.85 -49.70 20.33
CA PRO A 352 22.84 -51.05 19.77
C PRO A 352 21.89 -51.14 18.58
N SER A 353 22.18 -52.01 17.61
CA SER A 353 21.28 -52.34 16.49
C SER A 353 19.85 -52.70 16.95
N PRO A 354 18.79 -52.34 16.19
CA PRO A 354 18.78 -51.63 14.90
C PRO A 354 19.01 -50.10 15.03
N ILE A 355 19.22 -49.39 13.93
CA ILE A 355 19.26 -47.91 13.98
C ILE A 355 17.92 -47.33 14.49
N ILE A 356 17.89 -46.08 14.92
CA ILE A 356 16.67 -45.42 15.42
C ILE A 356 15.63 -45.33 14.30
N ASN A 357 14.37 -45.63 14.62
CA ASN A 357 13.26 -45.51 13.70
C ASN A 357 12.72 -44.08 13.66
N ILE A 358 13.23 -43.29 12.71
CA ILE A 358 12.82 -41.91 12.48
C ILE A 358 12.01 -41.83 11.19
N THR A 359 10.87 -41.16 11.26
CA THR A 359 10.08 -40.74 10.11
C THR A 359 9.95 -39.22 10.08
N ALA A 360 9.59 -38.67 8.93
CA ALA A 360 9.28 -37.26 8.75
C ALA A 360 7.90 -37.14 8.09
N THR A 361 7.31 -35.95 8.15
CA THR A 361 5.99 -35.69 7.55
C THR A 361 6.15 -34.78 6.34
N TYR A 362 6.34 -33.49 6.56
CA TYR A 362 6.73 -32.51 5.54
C TYR A 362 7.93 -31.70 6.01
N ILE A 363 9.00 -31.69 5.21
CA ILE A 363 10.20 -30.90 5.49
C ILE A 363 10.24 -29.73 4.52
N ASP A 364 10.09 -28.52 5.05
CA ASP A 364 10.03 -27.30 4.24
C ASP A 364 11.42 -26.91 3.72
N PRO A 365 11.63 -26.87 2.38
CA PRO A 365 12.93 -26.55 1.79
C PRO A 365 13.36 -25.09 1.99
N SER A 366 12.43 -24.20 2.35
CA SER A 366 12.68 -22.78 2.60
C SER A 366 13.26 -22.52 4.00
N VAL A 367 13.08 -23.45 4.94
CA VAL A 367 13.58 -23.33 6.32
C VAL A 367 15.08 -23.61 6.35
N LYS A 368 15.87 -22.53 6.48
CA LYS A 368 17.33 -22.61 6.68
C LYS A 368 17.66 -22.61 8.19
N TRP A 369 18.92 -22.53 8.59
CA TRP A 369 19.28 -22.12 9.96
C TRP A 369 19.68 -20.63 9.97
N ALA A 370 19.57 -19.98 11.13
CA ALA A 370 19.82 -18.54 11.29
C ALA A 370 21.16 -18.08 10.67
N LYS A 371 21.16 -16.85 10.14
CA LYS A 371 22.35 -16.21 9.53
C LYS A 371 23.52 -16.19 10.53
N GLY A 372 24.52 -17.04 10.30
CA GLY A 372 25.75 -17.06 11.11
C GLY A 372 26.43 -18.43 11.18
N TYR A 373 25.67 -19.50 10.95
CA TYR A 373 26.21 -20.86 10.80
C TYR A 373 25.88 -21.36 9.39
N SER A 374 26.91 -21.76 8.65
CA SER A 374 26.84 -22.16 7.25
C SER A 374 25.92 -23.37 7.02
N ASN A 375 25.00 -23.26 6.06
CA ASN A 375 24.56 -24.31 5.13
C ASN A 375 24.03 -25.67 5.63
N TYR A 376 23.44 -25.78 6.81
CA TYR A 376 22.63 -26.98 7.12
C TYR A 376 21.16 -26.69 6.84
N ALA A 377 20.64 -27.15 5.71
CA ALA A 377 19.19 -27.31 5.53
C ALA A 377 18.72 -28.49 6.40
N ILE A 378 17.47 -28.49 6.85
CA ILE A 378 16.88 -29.67 7.50
C ILE A 378 16.91 -30.82 6.48
N TYR A 379 17.47 -31.96 6.88
CA TYR A 379 17.64 -33.12 6.01
C TYR A 379 16.34 -33.91 5.89
N GLY A 380 15.91 -34.14 4.65
CA GLY A 380 14.84 -35.10 4.34
C GLY A 380 13.92 -34.68 3.20
N ASN A 381 13.78 -33.37 2.89
CA ASN A 381 12.93 -32.92 1.77
C ASN A 381 13.29 -33.58 0.42
N ASN A 382 14.59 -33.70 0.11
CA ASN A 382 15.08 -34.35 -1.11
C ASN A 382 15.42 -35.84 -0.91
N TRP A 383 15.07 -36.43 0.23
CA TRP A 383 15.34 -37.85 0.48
C TRP A 383 14.45 -38.73 -0.39
N THR A 384 15.04 -39.75 -0.99
CA THR A 384 14.35 -40.73 -1.82
C THR A 384 14.51 -42.11 -1.20
N ASP A 385 13.44 -42.88 -1.19
CA ASP A 385 13.51 -44.29 -0.80
C ASP A 385 14.16 -45.17 -1.89
N THR A 386 14.20 -46.48 -1.67
CA THR A 386 14.71 -47.46 -2.64
C THR A 386 13.87 -47.55 -3.93
N SER A 387 12.66 -46.99 -3.94
CA SER A 387 11.79 -46.90 -5.12
C SER A 387 11.98 -45.59 -5.90
N GLY A 388 12.77 -44.64 -5.37
CA GLY A 388 12.98 -43.32 -5.95
C GLY A 388 11.88 -42.30 -5.60
N ALA A 389 10.93 -42.65 -4.74
CA ALA A 389 9.85 -41.78 -4.31
C ALA A 389 10.34 -40.78 -3.24
N ARG A 390 9.88 -39.53 -3.34
CA ARG A 390 10.08 -38.50 -2.32
C ARG A 390 8.89 -38.51 -1.38
N HIS A 391 9.13 -38.87 -0.12
CA HIS A 391 8.06 -39.06 0.87
C HIS A 391 7.77 -37.80 1.70
N PHE A 392 8.66 -36.81 1.69
CA PHE A 392 8.64 -35.68 2.62
C PHE A 392 8.63 -34.30 1.93
N ASP A 393 8.32 -34.25 0.64
CA ASP A 393 8.32 -33.04 -0.19
C ASP A 393 6.93 -32.41 -0.34
N ASP A 394 5.86 -33.18 -0.16
CA ASP A 394 4.48 -32.70 -0.29
C ASP A 394 4.00 -31.93 0.96
N PRO A 395 3.69 -30.63 0.85
CA PRO A 395 3.15 -29.84 1.96
C PRO A 395 1.79 -30.33 2.45
N SER A 396 1.03 -31.08 1.65
CA SER A 396 -0.27 -31.62 2.05
C SER A 396 -0.16 -32.65 3.19
N GLN A 397 1.00 -33.29 3.34
CA GLN A 397 1.31 -34.29 4.36
C GLN A 397 1.82 -33.66 5.67
N ALA A 398 1.84 -32.33 5.77
CA ALA A 398 2.26 -31.63 6.98
C ALA A 398 1.41 -32.03 8.18
N THR A 399 2.09 -32.56 9.21
CA THR A 399 1.45 -33.00 10.45
C THR A 399 1.67 -31.97 11.56
N TYR A 400 0.68 -31.81 12.41
CA TYR A 400 0.63 -30.86 13.51
C TYR A 400 0.30 -31.58 14.81
N THR A 401 0.80 -31.08 15.94
CA THR A 401 0.54 -31.65 17.26
C THR A 401 0.38 -30.56 18.31
N THR A 402 -0.25 -30.88 19.44
CA THR A 402 -0.36 -29.99 20.59
C THR A 402 0.94 -29.89 21.38
N SER A 403 1.04 -28.94 22.31
CA SER A 403 2.19 -28.84 23.20
C SER A 403 2.45 -30.12 23.99
N SER A 404 1.41 -30.88 24.34
CA SER A 404 1.50 -32.17 25.03
C SER A 404 1.99 -33.33 24.15
N GLY A 405 1.85 -33.24 22.82
CA GLY A 405 2.29 -34.33 21.92
C GLY A 405 1.36 -35.56 21.88
N ASN A 406 0.20 -35.51 22.54
CA ASN A 406 -0.70 -36.68 22.67
C ASN A 406 -1.47 -37.00 21.38
N GLU A 407 -1.68 -36.01 20.50
CA GLU A 407 -2.48 -36.15 19.30
C GLU A 407 -1.77 -35.47 18.11
N THR A 408 -1.93 -36.05 16.92
CA THR A 408 -1.38 -35.56 15.65
C THR A 408 -2.48 -35.33 14.63
N PHE A 409 -2.38 -34.25 13.86
CA PHE A 409 -3.38 -33.79 12.90
C PHE A 409 -2.70 -33.54 11.55
N VAL A 410 -3.25 -34.07 10.46
CA VAL A 410 -2.79 -33.76 9.09
C VAL A 410 -3.80 -32.82 8.48
N LEU A 411 -3.47 -31.53 8.32
CA LEU A 411 -4.49 -30.52 7.94
C LEU A 411 -5.08 -30.72 6.53
N GLY A 412 -4.45 -31.54 5.69
CA GLY A 412 -4.98 -31.95 4.38
C GLY A 412 -5.97 -33.11 4.42
N ASP A 413 -6.18 -33.75 5.58
CA ASP A 413 -7.11 -34.88 5.73
C ASP A 413 -8.56 -34.37 5.79
N PRO A 414 -9.50 -34.92 4.99
CA PRO A 414 -10.93 -34.61 5.10
C PRO A 414 -11.53 -34.79 6.51
N THR A 415 -10.88 -35.54 7.41
CA THR A 415 -11.30 -35.67 8.81
C THR A 415 -10.94 -34.45 9.68
N THR A 416 -9.94 -33.65 9.30
CA THR A 416 -9.54 -32.44 10.03
C THR A 416 -10.14 -31.20 9.36
N GLN A 417 -11.43 -30.96 9.59
CA GLN A 417 -12.08 -29.75 9.08
C GLN A 417 -11.75 -28.55 9.97
N GLY A 418 -11.04 -27.56 9.41
CA GLY A 418 -10.86 -26.28 10.07
C GLY A 418 -12.07 -25.37 9.87
N LYS A 419 -12.31 -24.46 10.83
CA LYS A 419 -13.30 -23.37 10.72
C LYS A 419 -12.70 -22.07 11.23
N CYS A 420 -13.04 -20.99 10.55
CA CYS A 420 -12.73 -19.65 11.01
C CYS A 420 -13.81 -19.13 11.94
N GLN A 421 -13.42 -18.62 13.10
CA GLN A 421 -14.32 -18.02 14.07
C GLN A 421 -13.93 -16.57 14.34
N PRO A 422 -14.91 -15.67 14.50
CA PRO A 422 -14.64 -14.28 14.82
C PRO A 422 -14.09 -14.15 16.25
N ASP A 423 -13.06 -13.34 16.39
CA ASP A 423 -12.47 -12.93 17.66
C ASP A 423 -13.21 -11.71 18.26
N VAL A 424 -12.90 -11.38 19.51
CA VAL A 424 -13.38 -10.15 20.17
C VAL A 424 -12.77 -8.88 19.58
N SER A 425 -11.65 -9.02 18.85
CA SER A 425 -10.96 -7.93 18.19
C SER A 425 -11.47 -7.70 16.75
N TYR A 426 -11.29 -6.47 16.28
CA TYR A 426 -11.72 -5.98 14.98
C TYR A 426 -10.54 -5.39 14.23
N LYS A 427 -10.61 -5.46 12.90
CA LYS A 427 -9.72 -4.75 11.98
C LYS A 427 -10.51 -3.71 11.20
N TRP A 428 -9.90 -2.56 10.96
CA TRP A 428 -10.42 -1.54 10.05
C TRP A 428 -9.54 -1.51 8.80
N GLY A 429 -10.14 -1.27 7.64
CA GLY A 429 -9.38 -1.23 6.41
C GLY A 429 -10.22 -1.10 5.15
N PHE A 430 -9.70 -1.66 4.06
CA PHE A 430 -10.24 -1.48 2.73
C PHE A 430 -10.51 -2.80 2.02
N SER A 431 -11.49 -2.78 1.12
CA SER A 431 -11.55 -3.77 0.03
C SER A 431 -10.48 -3.43 -1.01
N PHE A 432 -9.55 -4.34 -1.22
CA PHE A 432 -8.48 -4.19 -2.21
C PHE A 432 -9.06 -3.94 -3.62
N LEU A 433 -9.97 -4.80 -4.06
CA LEU A 433 -10.50 -4.76 -5.42
C LEU A 433 -11.27 -3.46 -5.66
N PHE A 434 -12.10 -3.04 -4.71
CA PHE A 434 -12.84 -1.80 -4.82
C PHE A 434 -11.91 -0.59 -4.75
N LEU A 435 -10.98 -0.55 -3.79
CA LEU A 435 -9.98 0.53 -3.69
C LEU A 435 -9.18 0.67 -5.00
N PHE A 436 -8.78 -0.44 -5.61
CA PHE A 436 -8.04 -0.45 -6.88
C PHE A 436 -8.87 0.17 -8.02
N ILE A 437 -10.12 -0.25 -8.20
CA ILE A 437 -11.03 0.31 -9.20
C ILE A 437 -11.29 1.80 -8.93
N PHE A 438 -11.49 2.16 -7.67
CA PHE A 438 -11.72 3.54 -7.25
C PHE A 438 -10.52 4.44 -7.59
N LEU A 439 -9.28 3.99 -7.33
CA LEU A 439 -8.07 4.73 -7.68
C LEU A 439 -7.95 4.94 -9.19
N ILE A 440 -8.32 3.96 -10.02
CA ILE A 440 -8.35 4.10 -11.48
C ILE A 440 -9.40 5.14 -11.89
N VAL A 441 -10.61 5.06 -11.36
CA VAL A 441 -11.69 6.02 -11.65
C VAL A 441 -11.28 7.44 -11.23
N LEU A 442 -10.65 7.57 -10.06
CA LEU A 442 -10.14 8.85 -9.54
C LEU A 442 -9.00 9.42 -10.41
N LEU A 443 -8.13 8.56 -10.95
CA LEU A 443 -7.10 8.96 -11.91
C LEU A 443 -7.72 9.47 -13.21
N VAL A 444 -8.66 8.72 -13.78
CA VAL A 444 -9.40 9.11 -14.98
C VAL A 444 -10.10 10.45 -14.74
N TRP A 445 -10.78 10.59 -13.60
CA TRP A 445 -11.44 11.83 -13.18
C TRP A 445 -10.45 13.01 -13.09
N THR A 446 -9.27 12.78 -12.52
CA THR A 446 -8.23 13.81 -12.41
C THR A 446 -7.76 14.26 -13.79
N VAL A 447 -7.49 13.30 -14.70
CA VAL A 447 -6.98 13.58 -16.05
C VAL A 447 -8.01 14.34 -16.89
N GLY A 448 -9.26 13.90 -16.94
CA GLY A 448 -10.27 14.58 -17.75
C GLY A 448 -10.61 15.98 -17.22
N THR A 449 -10.66 16.15 -15.91
CA THR A 449 -10.86 17.46 -15.27
C THR A 449 -9.69 18.41 -15.54
N TYR A 450 -8.46 17.89 -15.54
CA TYR A 450 -7.27 18.64 -15.92
C TYR A 450 -7.26 19.04 -17.40
N ILE A 451 -7.66 18.16 -18.32
CA ILE A 451 -7.79 18.47 -19.75
C ILE A 451 -8.79 19.61 -19.97
N MET A 452 -9.96 19.55 -19.30
CA MET A 452 -10.95 20.62 -19.36
C MET A 452 -10.40 21.95 -18.85
N TRP A 453 -9.72 21.92 -17.70
CA TRP A 453 -9.09 23.11 -17.14
C TRP A 453 -8.02 23.70 -18.06
N LEU A 454 -7.18 22.85 -18.67
CA LEU A 454 -6.14 23.29 -19.60
C LEU A 454 -6.76 23.95 -20.84
N LYS A 455 -7.80 23.35 -21.39
CA LYS A 455 -8.54 23.89 -22.53
C LYS A 455 -9.17 25.25 -22.20
N ALA A 456 -9.86 25.35 -21.07
CA ALA A 456 -10.44 26.61 -20.59
C ALA A 456 -9.37 27.69 -20.39
N ARG A 457 -8.24 27.32 -19.76
CA ARG A 457 -7.15 28.25 -19.47
C ARG A 457 -6.45 28.75 -20.73
N LEU A 458 -6.21 27.88 -21.71
CA LEU A 458 -5.57 28.28 -22.96
C LEU A 458 -6.45 29.21 -23.79
N ALA A 459 -7.77 29.01 -23.76
CA ALA A 459 -8.70 29.93 -24.40
C ALA A 459 -8.77 31.28 -23.67
N LEU A 460 -8.90 31.28 -22.34
CA LEU A 460 -9.00 32.51 -21.55
C LEU A 460 -7.68 33.32 -21.51
N ARG A 461 -6.51 32.68 -21.60
CA ARG A 461 -5.20 33.38 -21.53
C ARG A 461 -4.94 34.33 -22.71
N HIS A 462 -5.69 34.22 -23.80
CA HIS A 462 -5.61 35.19 -24.89
C HIS A 462 -6.31 36.52 -24.59
N HIS A 463 -7.07 36.57 -23.49
CA HIS A 463 -7.78 37.74 -23.01
C HIS A 463 -7.19 38.11 -21.65
N ASP A 464 -6.37 39.17 -21.59
CA ASP A 464 -5.78 39.63 -20.33
C ASP A 464 -6.86 40.09 -19.30
N ASP A 465 -8.13 40.23 -19.71
CA ASP A 465 -9.23 40.78 -18.90
C ASP A 465 -10.55 39.97 -18.95
N ALA A 466 -10.54 38.67 -19.27
CA ALA A 466 -11.76 37.86 -19.16
C ALA A 466 -12.10 37.57 -17.68
N GLU A 467 -12.64 38.57 -17.00
CA GLU A 467 -13.20 38.46 -15.66
C GLU A 467 -14.29 37.38 -15.67
N ILE A 468 -14.08 36.30 -14.91
CA ILE A 468 -15.08 35.25 -14.73
C ILE A 468 -16.32 35.92 -14.14
N VAL A 469 -17.39 35.99 -14.93
CA VAL A 469 -18.62 36.69 -14.57
C VAL A 469 -19.12 36.20 -13.21
N GLY A 470 -19.11 37.13 -12.24
CA GLY A 470 -19.68 36.95 -10.91
C GLY A 470 -21.19 36.84 -10.98
N GLU A 471 -21.82 36.40 -9.90
CA GLU A 471 -23.26 36.12 -9.83
C GLU A 471 -24.12 37.31 -10.26
N TYR A 472 -23.89 38.49 -9.69
CA TYR A 472 -24.65 39.70 -10.02
C TYR A 472 -24.53 40.10 -11.50
N LYS A 473 -23.30 40.03 -12.04
CA LYS A 473 -23.04 40.31 -13.46
C LYS A 473 -23.70 39.25 -14.35
N ALA A 474 -23.82 38.00 -13.85
CA ALA A 474 -24.52 36.95 -14.55
C ALA A 474 -26.03 37.21 -14.62
N VAL A 475 -26.65 37.65 -13.53
CA VAL A 475 -28.08 38.03 -13.50
C VAL A 475 -28.34 39.16 -14.51
N ILE A 476 -27.53 40.22 -14.50
CA ILE A 476 -27.69 41.36 -15.40
C ILE A 476 -27.58 40.92 -16.87
N ASN A 477 -26.57 40.10 -17.20
CA ASN A 477 -26.37 39.60 -18.56
C ASN A 477 -27.54 38.70 -19.01
N LEU A 478 -28.06 37.86 -18.11
CA LEU A 478 -29.21 37.01 -18.42
C LEU A 478 -30.47 37.83 -18.66
N ALA A 479 -30.75 38.79 -17.79
CA ALA A 479 -31.92 39.68 -17.93
C ALA A 479 -31.86 40.47 -19.25
N SER A 480 -30.68 41.01 -19.61
CA SER A 480 -30.47 41.73 -20.86
C SER A 480 -30.68 40.83 -22.09
N ALA A 481 -30.12 39.62 -22.08
CA ALA A 481 -30.30 38.67 -23.17
C ALA A 481 -31.75 38.24 -23.35
N MET A 482 -32.47 37.96 -22.24
CA MET A 482 -33.90 37.64 -22.27
C MET A 482 -34.71 38.80 -22.83
N ASN A 483 -34.46 40.04 -22.39
CA ASN A 483 -35.20 41.19 -22.89
C ASN A 483 -35.00 41.40 -24.40
N ASN A 484 -33.78 41.18 -24.90
CA ASN A 484 -33.47 41.28 -26.32
C ASN A 484 -34.11 40.16 -27.16
N GLU A 485 -34.11 38.91 -26.68
CA GLU A 485 -34.71 37.79 -27.44
C GLU A 485 -36.24 37.84 -27.46
N PHE A 486 -36.88 38.17 -26.34
CA PHE A 486 -38.33 38.32 -26.28
C PHE A 486 -38.80 39.56 -27.06
N GLY A 487 -38.04 40.67 -27.00
CA GLY A 487 -38.34 41.86 -27.79
C GLY A 487 -38.31 41.60 -29.30
N LYS A 488 -37.42 40.72 -29.78
CA LYS A 488 -37.42 40.26 -31.19
C LYS A 488 -38.67 39.48 -31.59
N HIS A 489 -39.38 38.91 -30.63
CA HIS A 489 -40.62 38.17 -30.84
C HIS A 489 -41.87 39.03 -30.53
N GLY A 490 -41.70 40.34 -30.31
CA GLY A 490 -42.80 41.26 -30.01
C GLY A 490 -43.37 41.13 -28.59
N GLU A 491 -42.68 40.42 -27.70
CA GLU A 491 -43.13 40.13 -26.34
C GLU A 491 -42.29 40.88 -25.30
N ILE A 492 -42.93 41.36 -24.24
CA ILE A 492 -42.26 42.08 -23.13
C ILE A 492 -42.18 41.13 -21.91
N PRO A 493 -40.98 40.62 -21.54
CA PRO A 493 -40.85 39.61 -20.47
C PRO A 493 -41.48 40.01 -19.15
N GLY A 494 -41.37 41.30 -18.77
CA GLY A 494 -41.86 41.81 -17.48
C GLY A 494 -43.38 41.78 -17.32
N VAL A 495 -44.14 41.63 -18.42
CA VAL A 495 -45.62 41.60 -18.42
C VAL A 495 -46.15 40.16 -18.41
N LEU A 496 -45.32 39.19 -18.82
CA LEU A 496 -45.71 37.79 -18.96
C LEU A 496 -45.67 37.05 -17.61
N ARG A 497 -46.60 36.12 -17.39
CA ARG A 497 -46.55 35.20 -16.25
C ARG A 497 -45.44 34.17 -16.44
N GLU A 498 -44.86 33.68 -15.33
CA GLU A 498 -43.79 32.65 -15.33
C GLU A 498 -44.12 31.41 -16.20
N ARG A 499 -45.39 30.96 -16.20
CA ARG A 499 -45.82 29.84 -17.08
C ARG A 499 -45.76 30.19 -18.57
N GLN A 500 -46.10 31.43 -18.93
CA GLN A 500 -46.05 31.91 -20.31
C GLN A 500 -44.60 32.07 -20.76
N ILE A 501 -43.75 32.68 -19.92
CA ILE A 501 -42.30 32.80 -20.16
C ILE A 501 -41.68 31.42 -20.40
N ARG A 502 -41.99 30.43 -19.55
CA ARG A 502 -41.47 29.06 -19.70
C ARG A 502 -41.98 28.36 -20.96
N SER A 503 -43.23 28.60 -21.35
CA SER A 503 -43.82 28.04 -22.58
C SER A 503 -43.12 28.59 -23.82
N ILE A 504 -43.00 29.92 -23.91
CA ILE A 504 -42.34 30.62 -25.03
C ILE A 504 -40.87 30.20 -25.10
N MET A 505 -40.16 30.19 -23.97
CA MET A 505 -38.76 29.76 -23.93
C MET A 505 -38.56 28.33 -24.46
N LYS A 506 -39.47 27.42 -24.14
CA LYS A 506 -39.36 26.01 -24.57
C LYS A 506 -39.81 25.79 -26.01
N LYS A 507 -40.93 26.40 -26.42
CA LYS A 507 -41.57 26.14 -27.72
C LYS A 507 -41.01 26.99 -28.84
N GLU A 508 -40.67 28.25 -28.55
CA GLU A 508 -40.33 29.25 -29.57
C GLU A 508 -38.83 29.57 -29.56
N LEU A 509 -38.22 29.69 -28.37
CA LEU A 509 -36.80 30.06 -28.24
C LEU A 509 -35.84 28.86 -28.16
N ASN A 510 -36.35 27.62 -28.16
CA ASN A 510 -35.57 26.39 -27.99
C ASN A 510 -34.54 26.47 -26.83
N GLY A 511 -34.99 26.94 -25.66
CA GLY A 511 -34.17 27.13 -24.45
C GLY A 511 -33.44 28.48 -24.35
N GLY A 512 -33.59 29.37 -25.34
CA GLY A 512 -32.96 30.70 -25.39
C GLY A 512 -31.47 30.67 -25.76
N THR A 513 -30.88 31.85 -26.02
CA THR A 513 -29.43 31.97 -26.29
C THR A 513 -28.70 32.96 -25.39
N MET A 514 -27.61 32.48 -24.80
CA MET A 514 -26.60 33.27 -24.10
C MET A 514 -25.24 33.12 -24.77
N MET A 515 -24.65 34.25 -25.16
CA MET A 515 -23.26 34.36 -25.63
C MET A 515 -22.61 35.59 -25.01
N TYR A 516 -21.30 35.53 -24.78
CA TYR A 516 -20.53 36.73 -24.49
C TYR A 516 -20.16 37.42 -25.81
N GLN A 517 -20.43 38.72 -25.91
CA GLN A 517 -19.92 39.54 -27.00
C GLN A 517 -18.41 39.73 -26.81
N SER A 518 -17.62 38.92 -27.53
CA SER A 518 -16.17 39.12 -27.61
C SER A 518 -15.85 40.14 -28.71
N PRO A 519 -15.14 41.25 -28.43
CA PRO A 519 -14.55 42.05 -29.48
C PRO A 519 -13.40 41.24 -30.11
N LEU A 520 -13.43 41.06 -31.43
CA LEU A 520 -12.34 40.52 -32.26
C LEU A 520 -12.10 39.00 -32.16
N ARG A 521 -12.83 38.22 -32.95
CA ARG A 521 -12.47 36.84 -33.30
C ARG A 521 -12.12 36.75 -34.78
N GLU A 522 -10.91 37.16 -35.15
CA GLU A 522 -10.39 36.96 -36.52
C GLU A 522 -9.76 35.57 -36.73
N ASN A 523 -9.38 34.85 -35.67
CA ASN A 523 -8.79 33.51 -35.81
C ASN A 523 -9.39 32.48 -34.84
N LYS A 524 -9.96 31.40 -35.39
CA LYS A 524 -10.43 30.23 -34.61
C LYS A 524 -9.24 29.57 -33.90
N PHE A 525 -9.10 29.76 -32.60
CA PHE A 525 -8.13 29.03 -31.78
C PHE A 525 -8.39 27.52 -31.88
N ARG A 526 -7.49 26.78 -32.54
CA ARG A 526 -7.50 25.31 -32.54
C ARG A 526 -6.72 24.83 -31.33
N PHE A 527 -7.40 24.15 -30.41
CA PHE A 527 -6.80 23.57 -29.20
C PHE A 527 -5.53 22.75 -29.49
N ARG A 528 -5.53 21.97 -30.59
CA ARG A 528 -4.37 21.19 -31.05
C ARG A 528 -3.11 22.04 -31.22
N ASP A 529 -3.22 23.27 -31.73
CA ASP A 529 -2.07 24.12 -32.02
C ASP A 529 -1.52 24.79 -30.76
N GLY A 530 -2.39 25.15 -29.82
CA GLY A 530 -1.99 25.62 -28.49
C GLY A 530 -1.35 24.51 -27.65
N PHE A 531 -1.96 23.32 -27.66
CA PHE A 531 -1.45 22.13 -26.97
C PHE A 531 -0.10 21.68 -27.55
N LYS A 532 0.04 21.63 -28.87
CA LYS A 532 1.30 21.28 -29.55
C LYS A 532 2.41 22.28 -29.19
N ARG A 533 2.13 23.58 -29.19
CA ARG A 533 3.10 24.61 -28.77
C ARG A 533 3.53 24.46 -27.30
N TRP A 534 2.58 24.15 -26.41
CA TRP A 534 2.87 23.86 -25.00
C TRP A 534 3.73 22.61 -24.85
N LEU A 535 3.36 21.52 -25.52
CA LEU A 535 4.05 20.22 -25.42
C LEU A 535 5.47 20.29 -26.00
N ILE A 536 5.66 21.00 -27.11
CA ILE A 536 7.01 21.24 -27.68
C ILE A 536 7.88 22.06 -26.73
N LYS A 537 7.30 23.06 -26.05
CA LYS A 537 8.01 23.91 -25.09
C LYS A 537 8.48 23.13 -23.86
N ASP A 538 7.67 22.18 -23.38
CA ASP A 538 7.90 21.47 -22.12
C ASP A 538 8.29 19.98 -22.29
N LYS A 539 8.54 19.50 -23.52
CA LYS A 539 8.81 18.08 -23.86
C LYS A 539 9.88 17.39 -22.99
N TRP A 540 10.97 18.07 -22.67
CA TRP A 540 12.07 17.49 -21.88
C TRP A 540 11.70 17.29 -20.41
N TRP A 541 10.84 18.16 -19.87
CA TRP A 541 10.35 18.04 -18.50
C TRP A 541 9.28 16.95 -18.39
N ILE A 542 8.44 16.83 -19.42
CA ILE A 542 7.45 15.74 -19.52
C ILE A 542 8.19 14.40 -19.61
N LEU A 543 9.19 14.29 -20.48
CA LEU A 543 10.00 13.06 -20.62
C LEU A 543 10.68 12.68 -19.30
N ALA A 544 11.34 13.63 -18.63
CA ALA A 544 11.99 13.38 -17.34
C ALA A 544 10.99 12.91 -16.27
N PHE A 545 9.81 13.53 -16.20
CA PHE A 545 8.76 13.15 -15.26
C PHE A 545 8.21 11.75 -15.57
N THR A 546 7.91 11.44 -16.83
CA THR A 546 7.39 10.13 -17.23
C THR A 546 8.42 9.03 -16.98
N THR A 547 9.71 9.27 -17.27
CA THR A 547 10.77 8.31 -16.99
C THR A 547 10.91 8.09 -15.48
N SER A 548 10.86 9.15 -14.67
CA SER A 548 10.90 9.02 -13.20
C SER A 548 9.69 8.25 -12.65
N LEU A 549 8.50 8.44 -13.21
CA LEU A 549 7.29 7.70 -12.82
C LEU A 549 7.40 6.21 -13.20
N ILE A 550 7.97 5.89 -14.37
CA ILE A 550 8.26 4.51 -14.77
C ILE A 550 9.27 3.86 -13.80
N CYS A 551 10.30 4.60 -13.38
CA CYS A 551 11.27 4.11 -12.38
C CYS A 551 10.66 3.88 -11.00
N VAL A 552 9.56 4.57 -10.64
CA VAL A 552 8.80 4.28 -9.41
C VAL A 552 8.02 2.97 -9.54
N VAL A 553 7.47 2.67 -10.72
CA VAL A 553 6.56 1.53 -10.90
C VAL A 553 7.28 0.24 -11.30
N ALA A 554 8.29 0.30 -12.18
CA ALA A 554 8.93 -0.87 -12.77
C ALA A 554 9.60 -1.83 -11.76
N PRO A 555 10.36 -1.35 -10.73
CA PRO A 555 10.96 -2.24 -9.72
C PRO A 555 9.94 -2.93 -8.82
N ASN A 556 8.74 -2.34 -8.68
CA ASN A 556 7.65 -2.88 -7.87
C ASN A 556 6.80 -3.90 -8.66
N ALA A 557 6.87 -3.89 -10.00
CA ALA A 557 6.16 -4.82 -10.87
C ALA A 557 6.93 -6.12 -11.12
N THR A 558 8.26 -6.10 -11.00
CA THR A 558 9.07 -7.33 -11.00
C THR A 558 9.07 -7.91 -9.60
N SER A 559 8.59 -9.14 -9.43
CA SER A 559 8.32 -9.86 -8.15
C SER A 559 9.52 -10.03 -7.18
N TYR A 560 10.62 -9.31 -7.38
CA TYR A 560 11.74 -9.20 -6.46
C TYR A 560 11.41 -8.16 -5.37
N SER A 561 10.59 -8.58 -4.41
CA SER A 561 10.36 -7.92 -3.13
C SER A 561 11.64 -7.91 -2.29
N THR A 562 12.65 -7.16 -2.71
CA THR A 562 13.83 -6.85 -1.89
C THR A 562 13.68 -5.47 -1.30
N TYR A 563 14.23 -5.27 -0.10
CA TYR A 563 14.33 -3.96 0.54
C TYR A 563 14.97 -2.90 -0.41
N GLY A 564 15.88 -3.33 -1.30
CA GLY A 564 16.47 -2.48 -2.33
C GLY A 564 15.47 -1.90 -3.34
N SER A 565 14.49 -2.68 -3.79
CA SER A 565 13.44 -2.22 -4.72
C SER A 565 12.57 -1.12 -4.08
N PHE A 566 12.25 -1.26 -2.79
CA PHE A 566 11.51 -0.26 -2.01
C PHE A 566 12.30 1.04 -1.84
N LEU A 567 13.60 0.96 -1.51
CA LEU A 567 14.46 2.14 -1.40
C LEU A 567 14.61 2.88 -2.74
N PHE A 568 14.76 2.14 -3.84
CA PHE A 568 14.86 2.72 -5.18
C PHE A 568 13.55 3.37 -5.62
N GLY A 569 12.40 2.74 -5.34
CA GLY A 569 11.08 3.34 -5.57
C GLY A 569 10.88 4.62 -4.76
N THR A 570 11.31 4.63 -3.50
CA THR A 570 11.27 5.81 -2.63
C THR A 570 12.11 6.95 -3.18
N LEU A 571 13.37 6.70 -3.56
CA LEU A 571 14.24 7.72 -4.17
C LEU A 571 13.64 8.28 -5.46
N SER A 572 13.10 7.40 -6.30
CA SER A 572 12.47 7.75 -7.58
C SER A 572 11.23 8.63 -7.39
N LEU A 573 10.50 8.48 -6.27
CA LEU A 573 9.37 9.33 -5.92
C LEU A 573 9.80 10.77 -5.63
N PHE A 574 10.88 10.95 -4.85
CA PHE A 574 11.41 12.29 -4.56
C PHE A 574 11.89 13.00 -5.82
N ILE A 575 12.50 12.26 -6.76
CA ILE A 575 12.91 12.80 -8.07
C ILE A 575 11.67 13.14 -8.91
N ALA A 576 10.65 12.27 -8.92
CA ALA A 576 9.41 12.50 -9.65
C ALA A 576 8.68 13.76 -9.17
N VAL A 577 8.73 14.07 -7.88
CA VAL A 577 8.19 15.31 -7.30
C VAL A 577 9.13 16.52 -7.52
N GLY A 578 10.44 16.29 -7.49
CA GLY A 578 11.46 17.32 -7.69
C GLY A 578 11.50 17.90 -9.11
N ILE A 579 11.20 17.10 -10.14
CA ILE A 579 11.19 17.52 -11.55
C ILE A 579 10.14 18.62 -11.81
N PRO A 580 8.85 18.44 -11.46
CA PRO A 580 7.86 19.51 -11.50
C PRO A 580 8.26 20.72 -10.67
N ALA A 581 8.74 20.51 -9.43
CA ALA A 581 9.12 21.60 -8.53
C ALA A 581 10.24 22.47 -9.13
N ALA A 582 11.29 21.84 -9.68
CA ALA A 582 12.38 22.54 -10.35
C ALA A 582 11.89 23.34 -11.57
N ARG A 583 10.98 22.77 -12.38
CA ARG A 583 10.44 23.46 -13.56
C ARG A 583 9.60 24.69 -13.22
N ILE A 584 8.86 24.59 -12.12
CA ILE A 584 7.87 25.57 -11.68
C ILE A 584 8.55 26.73 -10.93
N ILE A 585 9.50 26.41 -10.06
CA ILE A 585 10.18 27.37 -9.19
C ILE A 585 11.41 27.98 -9.88
N GLY A 586 12.22 27.15 -10.55
CA GLY A 586 13.49 27.60 -11.11
C GLY A 586 13.32 28.40 -12.41
N ARG A 587 13.73 29.68 -12.39
CA ARG A 587 13.82 30.52 -13.59
C ARG A 587 15.18 30.39 -14.25
N THR A 588 16.25 30.23 -13.46
CA THR A 588 17.62 30.02 -13.97
C THR A 588 18.00 28.54 -14.03
N LYS A 589 18.97 28.17 -14.88
CA LYS A 589 19.49 26.79 -14.94
C LYS A 589 20.07 26.34 -13.59
N ARG A 590 20.73 27.25 -12.87
CA ARG A 590 21.33 27.00 -11.54
C ARG A 590 20.28 26.70 -10.47
N SER A 591 19.23 27.51 -10.40
CA SER A 591 18.10 27.33 -9.49
C SER A 591 17.41 25.96 -9.69
N ARG A 592 17.23 25.54 -10.95
CA ARG A 592 16.66 24.23 -11.30
C ARG A 592 17.53 23.05 -10.85
N ILE A 593 18.84 23.13 -11.09
CA ILE A 593 19.79 22.07 -10.68
C ILE A 593 19.84 21.96 -9.15
N LEU A 594 19.88 23.09 -8.45
CA LEU A 594 19.88 23.13 -6.99
C LEU A 594 18.60 22.50 -6.41
N MET A 595 17.44 22.79 -6.99
CA MET A 595 16.17 22.17 -6.57
C MET A 595 16.16 20.66 -6.74
N LEU A 596 16.61 20.15 -7.89
CA LEU A 596 16.73 18.70 -8.10
C LEU A 596 17.70 18.06 -7.10
N ALA A 597 18.81 18.71 -6.79
CA ALA A 597 19.77 18.24 -5.81
C ALA A 597 19.18 18.20 -4.38
N ILE A 598 18.35 19.18 -4.00
CA ILE A 598 17.66 19.18 -2.70
C ILE A 598 16.73 17.98 -2.58
N PHE A 599 15.89 17.72 -3.59
CA PHE A 599 14.98 16.57 -3.58
C PHE A 599 15.72 15.24 -3.60
N LEU A 600 16.85 15.15 -4.31
CA LEU A 600 17.74 13.97 -4.25
C LEU A 600 18.29 13.74 -2.84
N VAL A 601 18.78 14.79 -2.17
CA VAL A 601 19.33 14.69 -0.81
C VAL A 601 18.23 14.31 0.19
N LEU A 602 17.03 14.86 0.07
CA LEU A 602 15.87 14.47 0.91
C LEU A 602 15.50 13.00 0.71
N GLY A 603 15.54 12.51 -0.54
CA GLY A 603 15.36 11.09 -0.83
C GLY A 603 16.44 10.21 -0.21
N LEU A 604 17.71 10.62 -0.27
CA LEU A 604 18.81 9.88 0.36
C LEU A 604 18.71 9.89 1.89
N LEU A 605 18.33 11.02 2.49
CA LEU A 605 18.13 11.12 3.95
C LEU A 605 16.99 10.22 4.42
N THR A 606 15.86 10.19 3.70
CA THR A 606 14.74 9.30 4.04
C THR A 606 15.13 7.82 3.92
N ILE A 607 15.93 7.44 2.93
CA ILE A 607 16.52 6.10 2.83
C ILE A 607 17.41 5.77 4.03
N ILE A 608 18.30 6.70 4.42
CA ILE A 608 19.20 6.49 5.58
C ILE A 608 18.40 6.32 6.88
N ILE A 609 17.36 7.14 7.08
CA ILE A 609 16.49 7.06 8.27
C ILE A 609 15.74 5.73 8.29
N MET A 610 15.12 5.33 7.17
CA MET A 610 14.41 4.05 7.08
C MET A 610 15.36 2.84 7.23
N GLY A 611 16.61 2.98 6.81
CA GLY A 611 17.67 1.97 7.01
C GLY A 611 18.17 1.85 8.45
N SER A 612 17.90 2.85 9.31
CA SER A 612 18.27 2.84 10.73
C SER A 612 17.17 2.35 11.68
N LEU A 613 15.95 2.20 11.16
CA LEU A 613 14.77 1.74 11.90
C LEU A 613 14.51 0.22 11.73
N ASN A 614 15.23 -0.42 10.81
CA ASN A 614 15.38 -1.87 10.72
C ASN A 614 16.70 -2.27 11.38
#